data_AF-A0A2K4IEK1-F1
#
_entry.id   AF-A0A2K4IEK1-F1
#
_cell.length_a   1.000
_cell.length_b   1.000
_cell.length_c   1.000
_cell.angle_alpha   90.00
_cell.angle_beta   90.00
_cell.angle_gamma   90.00
#
_symmetry.space_group_name_H-M   'P 1'
#
loop_
_entity.id
_entity.type
_entity.pdbx_description
1 polymer ?
#
loop_
_entity_poly.entity_id
_entity_poly.type
_entity_poly.pdbx_seq_one_letter_code
_entity_poly.pdbx_strand_id
1 'polypeptide(L)'
;MEEIRKSLYAAEGKGARKRVMALADDYDRLTLSHETFPEKCLNFIIEILSTDAFFNKPGADFFIIKISSDMNRLSAIQKQALLDAIRSNYSRYAVMEFCWTVGDMLARHFDRTSVIRVFKSVFDQATAEGKEGIALGLDIFARHSKRDPGVMRQIQRILYSRPAH
;
A
#
# COMPACT_ATOMS: atom_id res chain seq x y z
N MET A 1 -11.22 -15.03 -9.69
CA MET A 1 -10.92 -13.58 -9.75
C MET A 1 -12.15 -12.73 -10.02
N GLU A 2 -12.93 -12.97 -11.07
CA GLU A 2 -14.13 -12.15 -11.34
C GLU A 2 -15.14 -12.14 -10.18
N GLU A 3 -15.40 -13.29 -9.57
CA GLU A 3 -16.31 -13.39 -8.41
C GLU A 3 -15.79 -12.61 -7.20
N ILE A 4 -14.49 -12.65 -6.92
CA ILE A 4 -13.86 -11.86 -5.84
C ILE A 4 -14.02 -10.37 -6.14
N ARG A 5 -13.72 -9.95 -7.38
CA ARG A 5 -13.87 -8.56 -7.82
C ARG A 5 -15.31 -8.08 -7.65
N LYS A 6 -16.29 -8.78 -8.25
CA LYS A 6 -17.71 -8.43 -8.14
C LYS A 6 -18.18 -8.34 -6.69
N SER A 7 -17.79 -9.31 -5.87
CA SER A 7 -18.14 -9.33 -4.45
C SER A 7 -17.50 -8.19 -3.68
N LEU A 8 -16.28 -7.78 -4.04
CA LEU A 8 -15.59 -6.64 -3.44
C LEU A 8 -16.33 -5.33 -3.75
N TYR A 9 -16.76 -5.12 -5.01
CA TYR A 9 -17.58 -3.96 -5.38
C TYR A 9 -18.90 -3.93 -4.60
N ALA A 10 -19.58 -5.07 -4.46
CA ALA A 10 -20.86 -5.16 -3.76
C ALA A 10 -20.75 -5.10 -2.22
N ALA A 11 -19.54 -5.15 -1.66
CA ALA A 11 -19.34 -5.19 -0.22
C ALA A 11 -19.52 -3.80 0.44
N GLU A 12 -20.76 -3.50 0.83
CA GLU A 12 -21.12 -2.21 1.46
C GLU A 12 -21.91 -2.35 2.78
N GLY A 13 -21.97 -1.27 3.56
CA GLY A 13 -22.77 -1.22 4.79
C GLY A 13 -22.23 -2.07 5.96
N LYS A 14 -23.13 -2.41 6.90
CA LYS A 14 -22.76 -3.14 8.13
C LYS A 14 -22.13 -4.49 7.79
N GLY A 15 -20.96 -4.75 8.38
CA GLY A 15 -20.21 -5.99 8.16
C GLY A 15 -19.40 -6.05 6.86
N ALA A 16 -19.33 -4.96 6.06
CA ALA A 16 -18.51 -4.90 4.85
C ALA A 16 -17.06 -5.33 5.11
N ARG A 17 -16.40 -4.75 6.13
CA ARG A 17 -15.02 -5.10 6.51
C ARG A 17 -14.79 -6.60 6.69
N LYS A 18 -15.71 -7.30 7.38
CA LYS A 18 -15.61 -8.76 7.60
C LYS A 18 -15.76 -9.54 6.30
N ARG A 19 -16.65 -9.12 5.40
CA ARG A 19 -16.80 -9.74 4.07
C ARG A 19 -15.57 -9.50 3.21
N VAL A 20 -15.04 -8.28 3.19
CA VAL A 20 -13.81 -7.94 2.46
C VAL A 20 -12.61 -8.75 2.98
N MET A 21 -12.51 -8.96 4.29
CA MET A 21 -11.48 -9.86 4.88
C MET A 21 -11.58 -11.29 4.34
N ALA A 22 -12.79 -11.88 4.31
CA ALA A 22 -13.00 -13.21 3.74
C ALA A 22 -12.63 -13.27 2.25
N LEU A 23 -12.93 -12.21 1.48
CA LEU A 23 -12.52 -12.10 0.08
C LEU A 23 -10.99 -12.02 -0.08
N ALA A 24 -10.30 -11.35 0.84
CA ALA A 24 -8.83 -11.33 0.87
C ALA A 24 -8.25 -12.71 1.18
N ASP A 25 -8.90 -13.50 2.04
CA ASP A 25 -8.49 -14.90 2.30
C ASP A 25 -8.74 -15.81 1.08
N ASP A 26 -9.83 -15.61 0.33
CA ASP A 26 -10.07 -16.30 -0.94
C ASP A 26 -9.01 -15.95 -1.99
N TYR A 27 -8.65 -14.67 -2.06
CA TYR A 27 -7.57 -14.19 -2.92
C TYR A 27 -6.22 -14.84 -2.57
N ASP A 28 -5.89 -14.91 -1.28
CA ASP A 28 -4.66 -15.51 -0.76
C ASP A 28 -4.58 -17.02 -1.10
N ARG A 29 -5.69 -17.75 -0.92
CA ARG A 29 -5.77 -19.15 -1.37
C ARG A 29 -5.50 -19.30 -2.85
N LEU A 30 -5.99 -18.37 -3.67
CA LEU A 30 -5.76 -18.39 -5.10
C LEU A 30 -4.31 -18.02 -5.46
N THR A 31 -3.67 -17.06 -4.79
CA THR A 31 -2.25 -16.79 -5.07
C THR A 31 -1.40 -18.00 -4.71
N LEU A 32 -1.66 -18.65 -3.59
CA LEU A 32 -0.92 -19.81 -3.10
C LEU A 32 -1.10 -21.08 -3.96
N SER A 33 -2.15 -21.17 -4.78
CA SER A 33 -2.32 -22.31 -5.71
C SER A 33 -1.40 -22.27 -6.94
N HIS A 34 -0.52 -21.26 -7.03
CA HIS A 34 0.44 -21.10 -8.12
C HIS A 34 1.87 -21.02 -7.59
N GLU A 35 2.81 -21.63 -8.29
CA GLU A 35 4.24 -21.58 -7.94
C GLU A 35 4.78 -20.14 -8.04
N THR A 36 4.47 -19.44 -9.13
CA THR A 36 4.80 -18.03 -9.35
C THR A 36 3.61 -17.13 -9.07
N PHE A 37 3.85 -15.86 -8.73
CA PHE A 37 2.77 -14.93 -8.41
C PHE A 37 1.91 -14.65 -9.66
N PRO A 38 0.60 -14.97 -9.65
CA PRO A 38 -0.23 -14.88 -10.86
C PRO A 38 -0.46 -13.43 -11.29
N GLU A 39 -0.28 -13.16 -12.59
CA GLU A 39 -0.48 -11.82 -13.16
C GLU A 39 -1.91 -11.30 -12.95
N LYS A 40 -2.92 -12.17 -13.07
CA LYS A 40 -4.32 -11.81 -12.78
C LYS A 40 -4.53 -11.34 -11.34
N CYS A 41 -3.81 -11.94 -10.38
CA CYS A 41 -3.87 -11.55 -8.98
C CYS A 41 -3.14 -10.22 -8.74
N LEU A 42 -2.04 -9.97 -9.44
CA LEU A 42 -1.35 -8.68 -9.40
C LEU A 42 -2.22 -7.55 -9.97
N ASN A 43 -2.81 -7.76 -11.15
CA ASN A 43 -3.66 -6.78 -11.81
C ASN A 43 -4.85 -6.38 -10.93
N PHE A 44 -5.37 -7.31 -10.14
CA PHE A 44 -6.42 -7.02 -9.17
C PHE A 44 -5.94 -6.16 -8.00
N ILE A 45 -4.71 -6.37 -7.49
CA ILE A 45 -4.14 -5.48 -6.48
C ILE A 45 -3.90 -4.09 -7.05
N ILE A 46 -3.39 -3.99 -8.28
CA ILE A 46 -3.23 -2.71 -8.98
C ILE A 46 -4.58 -2.01 -9.14
N GLU A 47 -5.65 -2.75 -9.47
CA GLU A 47 -7.01 -2.23 -9.53
C GLU A 47 -7.47 -1.67 -8.17
N ILE A 48 -7.23 -2.40 -7.07
CA ILE A 48 -7.51 -1.94 -5.70
C ILE A 48 -6.76 -0.64 -5.38
N LEU A 49 -5.50 -0.53 -5.78
CA LEU A 49 -4.65 0.64 -5.56
C LEU A 49 -4.97 1.81 -6.50
N SER A 50 -5.74 1.60 -7.57
CA SER A 50 -5.94 2.62 -8.62
C SER A 50 -7.38 3.03 -8.83
N THR A 51 -8.34 2.43 -8.12
CA THR A 51 -9.77 2.70 -8.31
C THR A 51 -10.37 3.38 -7.09
N ASP A 52 -11.00 4.52 -7.32
CA ASP A 52 -11.62 5.38 -6.30
C ASP A 52 -12.57 4.64 -5.36
N ALA A 53 -13.33 3.68 -5.90
CA ALA A 53 -14.27 2.86 -5.16
C ALA A 53 -13.62 2.03 -4.03
N PHE A 54 -12.30 1.90 -4.05
CA PHE A 54 -11.51 1.13 -3.08
C PHE A 54 -10.69 1.99 -2.12
N PHE A 55 -10.40 3.25 -2.44
CA PHE A 55 -9.58 4.12 -1.58
C PHE A 55 -10.18 4.33 -0.19
N ASN A 56 -11.52 4.28 -0.10
CA ASN A 56 -12.27 4.41 1.14
C ASN A 56 -12.99 3.12 1.55
N LYS A 57 -12.67 1.98 0.92
CA LYS A 57 -13.41 0.73 1.18
C LYS A 57 -12.91 0.07 2.49
N PRO A 58 -13.79 -0.11 3.49
CA PRO A 58 -13.40 -0.77 4.74
C PRO A 58 -12.90 -2.20 4.49
N GLY A 59 -11.69 -2.52 4.94
CA GLY A 59 -11.09 -3.84 4.79
C GLY A 59 -10.23 -4.01 3.54
N ALA A 60 -10.15 -3.02 2.64
CA ALA A 60 -9.25 -3.10 1.48
C ALA A 60 -7.78 -3.31 1.89
N ASP A 61 -7.43 -2.89 3.11
CA ASP A 61 -6.13 -3.11 3.75
C ASP A 61 -5.73 -4.59 3.80
N PHE A 62 -6.70 -5.51 3.97
CA PHE A 62 -6.43 -6.94 4.02
C PHE A 62 -5.77 -7.45 2.74
N PHE A 63 -6.15 -6.96 1.56
CA PHE A 63 -5.49 -7.34 0.30
C PHE A 63 -4.03 -6.88 0.25
N ILE A 64 -3.74 -5.70 0.78
CA ILE A 64 -2.38 -5.18 0.85
C ILE A 64 -1.53 -6.01 1.82
N ILE A 65 -2.11 -6.46 2.95
CA ILE A 65 -1.45 -7.40 3.87
C ILE A 65 -1.09 -8.69 3.14
N LYS A 66 -2.02 -9.29 2.38
CA LYS A 66 -1.78 -10.55 1.65
C LYS A 66 -0.68 -10.44 0.61
N ILE A 67 -0.69 -9.40 -0.22
CA ILE A 67 0.39 -9.23 -1.19
C ILE A 67 1.72 -8.89 -0.51
N SER A 68 1.72 -8.18 0.62
CA SER A 68 2.93 -7.89 1.42
C SER A 68 3.63 -9.18 1.85
N SER A 69 2.87 -10.21 2.28
CA SER A 69 3.43 -11.52 2.64
C SER A 69 4.01 -12.30 1.44
N ASP A 70 3.54 -12.02 0.23
CA ASP A 70 3.95 -12.69 -1.01
C ASP A 70 5.03 -11.91 -1.81
N MET A 71 5.57 -10.81 -1.27
CA MET A 71 6.50 -9.92 -1.99
C MET A 71 7.78 -10.61 -2.50
N ASN A 72 8.19 -11.74 -1.93
CA ASN A 72 9.32 -12.53 -2.42
C ASN A 72 9.01 -13.29 -3.72
N ARG A 73 7.73 -13.57 -4.01
CA ARG A 73 7.27 -14.28 -5.21
C ARG A 73 7.06 -13.36 -6.41
N LEU A 74 7.06 -12.04 -6.19
CA LEU A 74 6.93 -11.04 -7.24
C LEU A 74 8.25 -10.80 -7.95
N SER A 75 8.21 -10.72 -9.27
CA SER A 75 9.34 -10.26 -10.08
C SER A 75 9.62 -8.77 -9.87
N ALA A 76 10.80 -8.30 -10.28
CA ALA A 76 11.16 -6.88 -10.21
C ALA A 76 10.18 -5.99 -11.00
N ILE A 77 9.71 -6.46 -12.16
CA ILE A 77 8.73 -5.75 -12.99
C ILE A 77 7.39 -5.62 -12.25
N GLN A 78 6.93 -6.68 -11.59
CA GLN A 78 5.67 -6.68 -10.83
C GLN A 78 5.76 -5.75 -9.61
N LYS A 79 6.89 -5.74 -8.90
CA LYS A 79 7.13 -4.80 -7.80
C LYS A 79 7.12 -3.36 -8.27
N GLN A 80 7.76 -3.08 -9.41
CA GLN A 80 7.76 -1.74 -9.99
C GLN A 80 6.35 -1.29 -10.35
N ALA A 81 5.53 -2.17 -10.95
CA ALA A 81 4.13 -1.87 -11.26
C ALA A 81 3.29 -1.53 -10.00
N LEU A 82 3.50 -2.25 -8.88
CA LEU A 82 2.87 -1.90 -7.60
C LEU A 82 3.31 -0.52 -7.12
N LEU A 83 4.61 -0.24 -7.15
CA LEU A 83 5.16 1.03 -6.68
C LEU A 83 4.61 2.21 -7.51
N ASP A 84 4.50 2.05 -8.82
CA ASP A 84 3.97 3.06 -9.73
C ASP A 84 2.46 3.28 -9.52
N ALA A 85 1.69 2.20 -9.31
CA ALA A 85 0.26 2.30 -8.96
C ALA A 85 0.06 3.08 -7.65
N ILE A 86 0.88 2.76 -6.64
CA ILE A 86 0.84 3.47 -5.35
C ILE A 86 1.20 4.95 -5.55
N ARG A 87 2.34 5.26 -6.19
CA ARG A 87 2.77 6.65 -6.40
C ARG A 87 1.71 7.48 -7.10
N SER A 88 1.02 6.91 -8.08
CA SER A 88 0.06 7.65 -8.91
C SER A 88 -1.26 7.95 -8.18
N ASN A 89 -1.59 7.21 -7.13
CA ASN A 89 -2.90 7.28 -6.47
C ASN A 89 -2.84 7.62 -4.98
N TYR A 90 -1.64 7.59 -4.35
CA TYR A 90 -1.48 7.70 -2.90
C TYR A 90 -2.16 8.93 -2.29
N SER A 91 -2.17 10.05 -3.01
CA SER A 91 -2.78 11.30 -2.55
C SER A 91 -4.28 11.21 -2.28
N ARG A 92 -4.92 10.13 -2.72
CA ARG A 92 -6.38 9.94 -2.71
C ARG A 92 -6.83 8.89 -1.69
N TYR A 93 -5.89 8.16 -1.07
CA TYR A 93 -6.21 7.19 -0.04
C TYR A 93 -6.64 7.91 1.24
N ALA A 94 -7.81 7.57 1.80
CA ALA A 94 -8.32 8.27 2.99
C ALA A 94 -8.78 7.31 4.10
N VAL A 95 -8.36 6.04 4.06
CA VAL A 95 -8.56 5.08 5.15
C VAL A 95 -7.23 4.87 5.87
N MET A 96 -7.22 5.11 7.17
CA MET A 96 -6.02 5.07 8.01
C MET A 96 -5.31 3.71 7.96
N GLU A 97 -6.04 2.62 8.18
CA GLU A 97 -5.49 1.27 8.17
C GLU A 97 -4.90 0.90 6.81
N PHE A 98 -5.52 1.37 5.73
CA PHE A 98 -5.02 1.19 4.37
C PHE A 98 -3.71 1.95 4.17
N CYS A 99 -3.66 3.23 4.54
CA CYS A 99 -2.47 4.07 4.41
C CYS A 99 -1.30 3.54 5.24
N TRP A 100 -1.55 3.10 6.48
CA TRP A 100 -0.55 2.46 7.33
C TRP A 100 -0.04 1.15 6.74
N THR A 101 -0.93 0.31 6.21
CA THR A 101 -0.54 -0.97 5.62
C THR A 101 0.30 -0.76 4.36
N VAL A 102 -0.06 0.19 3.50
CA VAL A 102 0.76 0.56 2.33
C VAL A 102 2.11 1.13 2.77
N GLY A 103 2.14 1.99 3.80
CA GLY A 103 3.37 2.55 4.35
C GLY A 103 4.32 1.49 4.90
N ASP A 104 3.80 0.54 5.68
CA ASP A 104 4.55 -0.59 6.24
C ASP A 104 5.06 -1.53 5.12
N MET A 105 4.20 -1.90 4.16
CA MET A 105 4.58 -2.73 3.01
C MET A 105 5.73 -2.11 2.22
N LEU A 106 5.63 -0.81 1.90
CA LEU A 106 6.68 -0.10 1.19
C LEU A 106 7.99 -0.14 1.98
N ALA A 107 7.96 0.19 3.27
CA ALA A 107 9.15 0.26 4.10
C ALA A 107 9.85 -1.10 4.32
N ARG A 108 9.10 -2.20 4.29
CA ARG A 108 9.66 -3.55 4.50
C ARG A 108 10.16 -4.22 3.23
N HIS A 109 9.53 -3.96 2.09
CA HIS A 109 9.71 -4.80 0.90
C HIS A 109 10.36 -4.10 -0.29
N PHE A 110 10.51 -2.78 -0.23
CA PHE A 110 11.15 -2.00 -1.29
C PHE A 110 12.46 -1.38 -0.78
N ASP A 111 13.35 -1.04 -1.71
CA ASP A 111 14.57 -0.35 -1.34
C ASP A 111 14.26 1.05 -0.79
N ARG A 112 15.03 1.46 0.21
CA ARG A 112 14.83 2.72 0.93
C ARG A 112 14.80 3.93 -0.01
N THR A 113 15.65 3.95 -1.02
CA THR A 113 15.79 5.09 -1.93
C THR A 113 14.53 5.30 -2.76
N SER A 114 13.96 4.21 -3.29
CA SER A 114 12.72 4.24 -4.06
C SER A 114 11.54 4.67 -3.20
N VAL A 115 11.42 4.13 -1.97
CA VAL A 115 10.33 4.50 -1.05
C VAL A 115 10.40 5.95 -0.63
N ILE A 116 11.59 6.44 -0.23
CA ILE A 116 11.80 7.85 0.11
C ILE A 116 11.41 8.75 -1.06
N ARG A 117 11.74 8.37 -2.30
CA ARG A 117 11.37 9.13 -3.49
C ARG A 117 9.85 9.19 -3.67
N VAL A 118 9.16 8.06 -3.50
CA VAL A 118 7.69 8.00 -3.58
C VAL A 118 7.08 8.88 -2.50
N PHE A 119 7.45 8.68 -1.24
CA PHE A 119 6.93 9.47 -0.12
C PHE A 119 7.16 10.96 -0.33
N LYS A 120 8.36 11.38 -0.71
CA LYS A 120 8.64 12.78 -1.03
C LYS A 120 7.75 13.32 -2.16
N SER A 121 7.52 12.53 -3.21
CA SER A 121 6.72 12.98 -4.36
C SER A 121 5.23 13.14 -4.06
N VAL A 122 4.70 12.42 -3.07
CA VAL A 122 3.25 12.40 -2.78
C VAL A 122 2.87 13.10 -1.48
N PHE A 123 3.81 13.37 -0.57
CA PHE A 123 3.53 13.86 0.78
C PHE A 123 2.69 15.14 0.82
N ASP A 124 3.06 16.14 0.02
CA ASP A 124 2.38 17.45 0.05
C ASP A 124 0.91 17.35 -0.37
N GLN A 125 0.62 16.43 -1.30
CA GLN A 125 -0.71 16.19 -1.85
C GLN A 125 -1.49 15.09 -1.10
N ALA A 126 -0.85 14.40 -0.15
CA ALA A 126 -1.48 13.34 0.61
C ALA A 126 -2.55 13.87 1.56
N THR A 127 -3.61 13.06 1.73
CA THR A 127 -4.60 13.19 2.80
C THR A 127 -3.94 13.16 4.18
N ALA A 128 -4.70 13.49 5.23
CA ALA A 128 -4.19 13.37 6.60
C ALA A 128 -3.79 11.93 6.92
N GLU A 129 -4.64 10.97 6.56
CA GLU A 129 -4.41 9.53 6.71
C GLU A 129 -3.21 9.06 5.89
N GLY A 130 -3.07 9.56 4.66
CA GLY A 130 -1.92 9.28 3.81
C GLY A 130 -0.61 9.76 4.43
N LYS A 131 -0.60 10.96 5.02
CA LYS A 131 0.58 11.49 5.72
C LYS A 131 0.96 10.63 6.93
N GLU A 132 -0.02 10.12 7.68
CA GLU A 132 0.23 9.15 8.76
C GLU A 132 0.79 7.82 8.23
N GLY A 133 0.31 7.33 7.09
CA GLY A 133 0.88 6.19 6.37
C GLY A 133 2.36 6.39 6.00
N ILE A 134 2.69 7.56 5.46
CA ILE A 134 4.07 7.93 5.13
C ILE A 134 4.92 8.03 6.39
N ALA A 135 4.42 8.67 7.45
CA ALA A 135 5.11 8.82 8.72
C ALA A 135 5.47 7.45 9.34
N LEU A 136 4.54 6.49 9.32
CA LEU A 136 4.80 5.12 9.76
C LEU A 136 5.92 4.45 8.96
N GLY A 137 5.86 4.53 7.62
CA GLY A 137 6.90 3.97 6.75
C GLY A 137 8.28 4.59 7.01
N LEU A 138 8.35 5.90 7.23
CA LEU A 138 9.59 6.59 7.59
C LEU A 138 10.10 6.20 8.98
N ASP A 139 9.22 6.00 9.97
CA ASP A 139 9.63 5.55 11.31
C ASP A 139 10.20 4.13 11.29
N ILE A 140 9.67 3.23 10.45
CA ILE A 140 10.26 1.91 10.23
C ILE A 140 11.70 2.04 9.72
N PHE A 141 11.97 2.94 8.76
CA PHE A 141 13.33 3.20 8.31
C PHE A 141 14.21 3.78 9.42
N ALA A 142 13.69 4.70 10.22
CA ALA A 142 14.42 5.26 11.36
C ALA A 142 14.81 4.17 12.36
N ARG A 143 13.91 3.23 12.66
CA ARG A 143 14.21 2.10 13.56
C ARG A 143 15.28 1.18 12.95
N HIS A 144 15.15 0.81 11.68
CA HIS A 144 16.12 -0.05 11.00
C HIS A 144 17.50 0.60 10.85
N SER A 145 17.57 1.93 10.73
CA SER A 145 18.85 2.67 10.71
C SER A 145 19.41 2.97 12.11
N LYS A 146 18.78 2.47 13.18
CA LYS A 146 19.09 2.85 14.58
C LYS A 146 19.09 4.37 14.79
N ARG A 147 18.18 5.06 14.09
CA ARG A 147 18.01 6.52 14.10
C ARG A 147 19.27 7.27 13.67
N ASP A 148 19.97 6.75 12.66
CA ASP A 148 21.11 7.42 12.04
C ASP A 148 20.81 8.91 11.74
N PRO A 149 21.67 9.86 12.14
CA PRO A 149 21.43 11.29 11.94
C PRO A 149 21.23 11.70 10.48
N GLY A 150 21.90 11.03 9.53
CA GLY A 150 21.71 11.26 8.10
C GLY A 150 20.30 10.90 7.65
N VAL A 151 19.83 9.71 8.04
CA VAL A 151 18.47 9.23 7.77
C VAL A 151 17.43 10.12 8.45
N MET A 152 17.61 10.48 9.72
CA MET A 152 16.67 11.34 10.44
C MET A 152 16.52 12.71 9.79
N ARG A 153 17.61 13.31 9.28
CA ARG A 153 17.54 14.56 8.52
C ARG A 153 16.72 14.43 7.24
N GLN A 154 16.82 13.30 6.53
CA GLN A 154 16.00 13.06 5.34
C GLN A 154 14.52 12.92 5.71
N ILE A 155 14.20 12.18 6.77
CA ILE A 155 12.83 12.03 7.27
C ILE A 155 12.24 13.39 7.66
N GLN A 156 12.98 14.19 8.42
CA GLN A 156 12.54 15.54 8.81
C GLN A 156 12.28 16.44 7.60
N ARG A 157 13.11 16.36 6.56
CA ARG A 157 12.89 17.14 5.32
C ARG A 157 11.59 16.78 4.60
N ILE A 158 11.08 15.56 4.76
CA ILE A 158 9.81 15.13 4.17
C ILE A 158 8.64 15.54 5.07
N LEU A 159 8.74 15.30 6.38
CA LEU A 159 7.64 15.58 7.31
C LEU A 159 7.44 17.09 7.54
N TYR A 160 8.48 17.90 7.36
CA TYR A 160 8.47 19.34 7.61
C TYR A 160 8.76 20.18 6.36
N SER A 161 8.72 19.59 5.15
CA SER A 161 8.74 20.39 3.93
C SER A 161 7.50 21.29 3.92
N ARG A 162 7.71 22.61 3.98
CA ARG A 162 6.63 23.58 3.78
C ARG A 162 6.21 23.55 2.31
N PRO A 163 4.90 23.65 2.01
CA PRO A 163 4.46 23.86 0.64
C PRO A 163 5.08 25.17 0.13
N ALA A 164 5.64 25.16 -1.08
CA ALA A 164 5.94 26.38 -1.79
C ALA A 164 4.61 27.09 -2.08
N HIS A 165 4.43 28.28 -1.50
CA HIS A 165 3.29 29.16 -1.75
C HIS A 165 3.30 29.68 -3.19
#